data_AF-A0AAD6KNP6-F1
#
_entry.id   AF-A0AAD6KNP6-F1
#
_cell.length_a   1.000
_cell.length_b   1.000
_cell.length_c   1.000
_cell.angle_alpha   90.00
_cell.angle_beta   90.00
_cell.angle_gamma   90.00
#
_symmetry.space_group_name_H-M   'P 1'
#
loop_
_entity.id
_entity.type
_entity.pdbx_description
1 polymer ?
#
loop_
_entity_poly.entity_id
_entity_poly.type
_entity_poly.pdbx_seq_one_letter_code
_entity_poly.pdbx_strand_id
1 'polypeptide(L)'
;MSMIFSSTAQSCKGYAFSSNKIFRACNDLPYLNSYLHWNYDSSSNKLQIAYRHTGITSSRWVSWAINPTSTGMAGSQALVAFQQTDGTMRAYTSPISSYQTSLQEGKLSFDVSDLSATLASKEIIIFATIGTFKQEHYC
;
A
#
# COMPACT_ATOMS: atom_id res chain seq x y z
N MET A 1 -35.58 12.00 -7.01
CA MET A 1 -35.07 10.69 -7.45
C MET A 1 -33.72 10.48 -6.77
N SER A 2 -33.67 9.74 -5.66
CA SER A 2 -32.41 9.46 -4.95
C SER A 2 -31.84 8.15 -5.48
N MET A 3 -30.69 8.18 -6.15
CA MET A 3 -29.99 6.97 -6.54
C MET A 3 -29.26 6.43 -5.32
N ILE A 4 -29.82 5.39 -4.69
CA ILE A 4 -29.13 4.61 -3.68
C ILE A 4 -28.08 3.78 -4.44
N PHE A 5 -26.82 4.23 -4.43
CA PHE A 5 -25.71 3.40 -4.86
C PHE A 5 -25.50 2.33 -3.79
N SER A 6 -25.98 1.11 -4.04
CA SER A 6 -25.57 -0.06 -3.27
C SER A 6 -24.09 -0.32 -3.56
N SER A 7 -23.19 0.19 -2.72
CA SER A 7 -21.82 -0.33 -2.67
C SER A 7 -21.89 -1.70 -1.99
N THR A 8 -21.72 -2.77 -2.76
CA THR A 8 -21.35 -4.04 -2.17
C THR A 8 -19.96 -3.83 -1.58
N ALA A 9 -19.86 -3.70 -0.26
CA ALA A 9 -18.59 -3.78 0.43
C ALA A 9 -18.05 -5.19 0.19
N GLN A 10 -17.25 -5.35 -0.88
CA GLN A 10 -16.55 -6.61 -1.12
C GLN A 10 -15.59 -6.75 0.04
N SER A 11 -15.84 -7.67 0.97
CA SER A 11 -14.91 -7.97 2.04
C SER A 11 -13.54 -8.33 1.44
N CYS A 12 -12.45 -8.06 2.15
CA CYS A 12 -11.11 -8.46 1.70
C CYS A 12 -11.00 -9.99 1.46
N LYS A 13 -11.86 -10.78 2.11
CA LYS A 13 -11.89 -12.24 1.97
C LYS A 13 -12.28 -12.67 0.55
N GLY A 14 -11.57 -13.67 0.04
CA GLY A 14 -11.88 -14.29 -1.25
C GLY A 14 -11.47 -13.48 -2.48
N TYR A 15 -10.72 -12.39 -2.31
CA TYR A 15 -10.15 -11.67 -3.45
C TYR A 15 -9.06 -12.53 -4.13
N ALA A 16 -9.24 -12.80 -5.41
CA ALA A 16 -8.29 -13.54 -6.23
C ALA A 16 -7.35 -12.56 -6.94
N PHE A 17 -6.08 -12.56 -6.54
CA PHE A 17 -5.06 -11.77 -7.23
C PHE A 17 -4.67 -12.42 -8.55
N SER A 18 -4.28 -11.58 -9.52
CA SER A 18 -3.62 -12.03 -10.73
C SER A 18 -2.25 -12.66 -10.43
N SER A 19 -1.70 -13.38 -11.41
CA SER A 19 -0.35 -13.98 -11.34
C SER A 19 -0.14 -14.97 -10.18
N ASN A 20 -1.21 -15.66 -9.75
CA ASN A 20 -1.19 -16.68 -8.69
C ASN A 20 -0.62 -16.19 -7.34
N LYS A 21 -0.69 -14.89 -7.05
CA LYS A 21 -0.34 -14.37 -5.72
C LYS A 21 -1.45 -14.75 -4.73
N ILE A 22 -1.07 -15.41 -3.63
CA ILE A 22 -2.02 -15.86 -2.60
C ILE A 22 -1.65 -15.21 -1.27
N PHE A 23 -2.60 -14.57 -0.61
CA PHE A 23 -2.43 -13.99 0.72
C PHE A 23 -3.34 -14.69 1.74
N ARG A 24 -2.76 -15.12 2.86
CA ARG A 24 -3.43 -15.92 3.89
C ARG A 24 -4.29 -15.09 4.84
N ALA A 25 -3.93 -13.83 5.00
CA ALA A 25 -4.61 -12.91 5.88
C ALA A 25 -4.98 -11.63 5.13
N CYS A 26 -6.05 -10.98 5.59
CA CYS A 26 -6.46 -9.68 5.08
C CYS A 26 -7.25 -8.90 6.14
N ASN A 27 -7.25 -7.58 5.99
CA ASN A 27 -8.07 -6.66 6.77
C ASN A 27 -8.78 -5.68 5.84
N ASP A 28 -10.06 -5.45 6.10
CA ASP A 28 -10.78 -4.29 5.57
C ASP A 28 -10.28 -3.05 6.34
N LEU A 29 -9.87 -2.01 5.63
CA LEU A 29 -9.44 -0.77 6.24
C LEU A 29 -10.64 0.17 6.39
N PRO A 30 -10.69 0.99 7.45
CA PRO A 30 -11.89 1.74 7.81
C PRO A 30 -12.29 2.83 6.80
N TYR A 31 -11.39 3.19 5.88
CA TYR A 31 -11.60 4.30 4.95
C TYR A 31 -11.16 3.96 3.54
N LEU A 32 -11.63 4.77 2.59
CA LEU A 32 -11.21 4.78 1.18
C LEU A 32 -11.49 3.47 0.42
N ASN A 33 -12.42 2.60 0.85
CA ASN A 33 -12.65 1.30 0.17
C ASN A 33 -11.32 0.55 -0.08
N SER A 34 -10.52 0.48 0.97
CA SER A 34 -9.15 -0.04 0.93
C SER A 34 -8.99 -1.29 1.79
N TYR A 35 -8.04 -2.13 1.41
CA TYR A 35 -7.85 -3.47 1.94
C TYR A 35 -6.36 -3.77 2.04
N LEU A 36 -5.94 -4.39 3.14
CA LEU A 36 -4.58 -4.86 3.30
C LEU A 36 -4.56 -6.39 3.33
N HIS A 37 -3.92 -6.99 2.34
CA HIS A 37 -3.68 -8.43 2.29
C HIS A 37 -2.23 -8.71 2.62
N TRP A 38 -1.94 -9.79 3.35
CA TRP A 38 -0.57 -10.06 3.79
C TRP A 38 -0.28 -11.54 4.07
N ASN A 39 1.01 -11.86 3.95
CA ASN A 39 1.63 -13.09 4.43
C ASN A 39 2.83 -12.70 5.29
N TYR A 40 2.93 -13.29 6.47
CA TYR A 40 4.12 -13.13 7.32
C TYR A 40 4.89 -14.45 7.35
N ASP A 41 6.18 -14.36 7.04
CA ASP A 41 7.13 -15.45 7.19
C ASP A 41 8.03 -15.16 8.39
N SER A 42 7.79 -15.89 9.49
CA SER A 42 8.55 -15.75 10.73
C SER A 42 9.99 -16.27 10.62
N SER A 43 10.30 -17.13 9.64
CA SER A 43 11.65 -17.66 9.46
C SER A 43 12.59 -16.62 8.85
N SER A 44 12.07 -15.78 7.95
CA SER A 44 12.84 -14.73 7.28
C SER A 44 12.54 -13.32 7.81
N ASN A 45 11.60 -13.18 8.75
CA ASN A 45 11.09 -11.90 9.27
C ASN A 45 10.62 -10.96 8.15
N LYS A 46 9.94 -11.52 7.13
CA LYS A 46 9.44 -10.77 5.98
C LYS A 46 7.91 -10.74 5.98
N LEU A 47 7.38 -9.54 5.73
CA LEU A 47 5.96 -9.31 5.55
C LEU A 47 5.71 -8.98 4.08
N GLN A 48 5.12 -9.93 3.36
CA GLN A 48 4.62 -9.67 2.01
C GLN A 48 3.23 -9.04 2.11
N ILE A 49 3.02 -7.94 1.40
CA ILE A 49 1.76 -7.20 1.42
C ILE A 49 1.19 -6.97 0.01
N ALA A 50 -0.12 -6.82 -0.05
CA ALA A 50 -0.83 -6.17 -1.13
C ALA A 50 -1.84 -5.18 -0.54
N TYR A 51 -1.55 -3.88 -0.66
CA TYR A 51 -2.50 -2.82 -0.35
C TYR A 51 -3.35 -2.53 -1.58
N ARG A 52 -4.66 -2.70 -1.45
CA ARG A 52 -5.63 -2.60 -2.53
C ARG A 52 -6.56 -1.43 -2.25
N HIS A 53 -6.68 -0.52 -3.20
CA HIS A 53 -7.61 0.61 -3.14
C HIS A 53 -8.52 0.60 -4.38
N THR A 54 -9.83 0.52 -4.13
CA THR A 54 -10.86 0.36 -5.16
C THR A 54 -11.66 1.63 -5.39
N GLY A 55 -12.39 1.70 -6.50
CA GLY A 55 -13.24 2.85 -6.80
C GLY A 55 -12.45 4.06 -7.27
N ILE A 56 -11.28 3.83 -7.89
CA ILE A 56 -10.44 4.88 -8.46
C ILE A 56 -11.15 5.51 -9.66
N THR A 57 -11.53 6.79 -9.55
CA THR A 57 -12.29 7.50 -10.59
C THR A 57 -11.45 8.54 -11.33
N SER A 58 -10.75 9.41 -10.59
CA SER A 58 -9.93 10.51 -11.14
C SER A 58 -8.52 10.59 -10.55
N SER A 59 -8.28 9.96 -9.39
CA SER A 59 -6.96 9.93 -8.79
C SER A 59 -6.01 9.08 -9.63
N ARG A 60 -4.84 9.64 -9.95
CA ARG A 60 -3.76 8.88 -10.59
C ARG A 60 -2.86 8.19 -9.60
N TRP A 61 -3.04 8.40 -8.30
CA TRP A 61 -2.13 7.92 -7.27
C TRP A 61 -2.84 7.38 -6.04
N VAL A 62 -2.18 6.47 -5.35
CA VAL A 62 -2.56 5.95 -4.03
C VAL A 62 -1.31 5.81 -3.16
N SER A 63 -1.48 5.87 -1.85
CA SER A 63 -0.40 5.69 -0.89
C SER A 63 -0.90 4.87 0.29
N TRP A 64 -0.03 4.02 0.83
CA TRP A 64 -0.22 3.35 2.10
C TRP A 64 1.04 3.51 2.95
N ALA A 65 0.88 3.88 4.21
CA ALA A 65 1.99 4.20 5.09
C ALA A 65 1.95 3.40 6.38
N ILE A 66 3.14 3.11 6.90
CA ILE A 66 3.38 2.55 8.22
C ILE A 66 3.88 3.69 9.09
N ASN A 67 3.51 3.72 10.37
CA ASN A 67 4.02 4.69 11.32
C ASN A 67 4.92 3.96 12.34
N PRO A 68 6.25 3.87 12.10
CA PRO A 68 7.12 3.07 12.96
C PRO A 68 7.42 3.74 14.30
N THR A 69 7.27 5.06 14.39
CA THR A 69 7.75 5.88 15.52
C THR A 69 6.64 6.59 16.30
N SER A 70 5.51 6.90 15.67
CA SER A 70 4.38 7.59 16.31
C SER A 70 3.05 7.16 15.67
N THR A 71 1.91 7.62 16.17
CA THR A 71 0.59 7.27 15.58
C THR A 71 0.11 8.27 14.52
N GLY A 72 0.89 9.31 14.21
CA GLY A 72 0.52 10.39 13.29
C GLY A 72 1.06 10.22 11.86
N MET A 73 0.62 11.12 10.97
CA MET A 73 1.14 11.21 9.60
C MET A 73 2.61 11.63 9.58
N ALA A 74 3.01 12.60 10.41
CA ALA A 74 4.40 12.99 10.54
C ALA A 74 5.21 11.85 11.21
N GLY A 75 6.30 11.45 10.56
CA GLY A 75 7.10 10.28 10.90
C GLY A 75 6.64 8.98 10.22
N SER A 76 5.55 9.02 9.44
CA SER A 76 5.11 7.86 8.67
C SER A 76 6.01 7.60 7.47
N GLN A 77 5.98 6.37 6.97
CA GLN A 77 6.84 5.88 5.91
C GLN A 77 5.98 5.14 4.90
N ALA A 78 5.92 5.69 3.69
CA ALA A 78 4.89 5.37 2.72
C ALA A 78 5.41 4.58 1.53
N LEU A 79 4.53 3.71 1.01
CA LEU A 79 4.60 3.16 -0.33
C LEU A 79 3.62 3.95 -1.19
N VAL A 80 4.12 4.55 -2.27
CA VAL A 80 3.34 5.40 -3.17
C VAL A 80 3.29 4.73 -4.52
N ALA A 81 2.11 4.71 -5.15
CA ALA A 81 1.97 4.26 -6.53
C ALA A 81 1.11 5.21 -7.34
N PHE A 82 1.49 5.41 -8.60
CA PHE A 82 0.72 6.23 -9.53
C PHE A 82 0.84 5.77 -10.97
N GLN A 83 -0.16 6.10 -11.77
CA GLN A 83 -0.13 5.88 -13.22
C GLN A 83 0.59 7.04 -13.91
N GLN A 84 1.63 6.71 -14.66
CA GLN A 84 2.39 7.64 -15.50
C GLN A 84 1.57 8.02 -16.75
N THR A 85 2.01 9.06 -17.46
CA THR A 85 1.32 9.56 -18.66
C THR A 85 1.30 8.55 -19.81
N ASP A 86 2.26 7.64 -19.86
CA ASP A 86 2.32 6.53 -20.83
C ASP A 86 1.40 5.34 -20.45
N GLY A 87 0.67 5.45 -19.34
CA GLY A 87 -0.23 4.43 -18.84
C GLY A 87 0.41 3.37 -17.94
N THR A 88 1.74 3.36 -17.80
CA THR A 88 2.46 2.43 -16.93
C THR A 88 2.32 2.80 -15.46
N MET A 89 2.42 1.83 -14.56
CA MET A 89 2.43 2.07 -13.12
C MET A 89 3.84 2.27 -12.60
N ARG A 90 4.04 3.32 -11.80
CA ARG A 90 5.24 3.50 -10.99
C ARG A 90 4.90 3.32 -9.52
N ALA A 91 5.80 2.66 -8.79
CA ALA A 91 5.73 2.53 -7.34
C ALA A 91 7.10 2.88 -6.73
N TYR A 92 7.09 3.58 -5.60
CA TYR A 92 8.30 4.03 -4.92
C TYR A 92 8.04 4.25 -3.42
N THR A 93 9.10 4.41 -2.63
CA THR A 93 9.01 4.67 -1.19
C THR A 93 9.15 6.15 -0.88
N SER A 94 8.45 6.65 0.15
CA SER A 94 8.50 8.06 0.56
C SER A 94 8.47 8.22 2.09
N PRO A 95 9.51 8.77 2.73
CA PRO A 95 9.44 9.17 4.12
C PRO A 95 8.61 10.45 4.27
N ILE A 96 7.67 10.46 5.20
CA ILE A 96 6.78 11.60 5.48
C ILE A 96 7.21 12.24 6.80
N SER A 97 8.07 13.26 6.72
CA SER A 97 8.56 13.97 7.89
C SER A 97 7.59 15.03 8.43
N SER A 98 6.67 15.51 7.60
CA SER A 98 5.70 16.55 7.96
C SER A 98 4.41 16.46 7.12
N TYR A 99 3.41 17.27 7.48
CA TYR A 99 2.17 17.40 6.74
C TYR A 99 2.35 18.11 5.38
N GLN A 100 3.39 18.93 5.23
CA GLN A 100 3.77 19.58 3.98
C GLN A 100 4.62 18.65 3.11
N THR A 101 4.18 17.40 2.95
CA THR A 101 4.84 16.43 2.07
C THR A 101 4.30 16.56 0.64
N SER A 102 5.19 16.41 -0.33
CA SER A 102 4.84 16.18 -1.75
C SER A 102 5.07 14.73 -2.16
N LEU A 103 5.17 13.82 -1.17
CA LEU A 103 5.48 12.41 -1.36
C LEU A 103 6.76 12.20 -2.17
N GLN A 104 7.83 12.92 -1.79
CA GLN A 104 9.13 12.80 -2.45
C GLN A 104 9.70 11.41 -2.26
N GLU A 105 10.30 10.86 -3.31
CA GLU A 105 10.95 9.56 -3.24
C GLU A 105 12.14 9.59 -2.27
N GLY A 106 12.24 8.58 -1.41
CA GLY A 106 13.27 8.51 -0.40
C GLY A 106 13.33 7.16 0.29
N LYS A 107 14.43 6.93 1.03
CA LYS A 107 14.67 5.69 1.76
C LYS A 107 13.79 5.61 3.02
N LEU A 108 13.39 4.39 3.36
CA LEU A 108 12.68 4.06 4.59
C LEU A 108 13.66 3.49 5.62
N SER A 109 13.26 3.51 6.89
CA SER A 109 13.99 2.90 7.99
C SER A 109 13.81 1.38 8.04
N PHE A 110 13.12 0.78 7.07
CA PHE A 110 12.98 -0.67 6.89
C PHE A 110 13.17 -1.00 5.42
N ASP A 111 13.62 -2.23 5.15
CA ASP A 111 13.82 -2.66 3.77
C ASP A 111 12.49 -2.91 3.07
N VAL A 112 12.42 -2.47 1.82
CA VAL A 112 11.30 -2.73 0.91
C VAL A 112 11.87 -3.36 -0.36
N SER A 113 11.33 -4.51 -0.73
CA SER A 113 11.69 -5.25 -1.94
C SER A 113 10.43 -5.67 -2.70
N ASP A 114 10.59 -6.13 -3.93
CA ASP A 114 9.48 -6.53 -4.82
C ASP A 114 8.38 -5.47 -4.98
N LEU A 115 8.75 -4.19 -4.81
CA LEU A 115 7.82 -3.07 -4.89
C LEU A 115 7.31 -2.91 -6.32
N SER A 116 6.01 -3.04 -6.48
CA SER A 116 5.33 -2.90 -7.77
C SER A 116 3.90 -2.45 -7.56
N ALA A 117 3.26 -1.98 -8.63
CA ALA A 117 1.85 -1.63 -8.59
C ALA A 117 1.14 -1.99 -9.88
N THR A 118 -0.17 -2.23 -9.78
CA THR A 118 -1.07 -2.47 -10.90
C THR A 118 -2.24 -1.51 -10.85
N LEU A 119 -2.73 -1.11 -12.02
CA LEU A 119 -4.03 -0.44 -12.17
C LEU A 119 -4.88 -1.25 -13.14
N ALA A 120 -6.01 -1.77 -12.67
CA ALA A 120 -6.98 -2.49 -13.48
C ALA A 120 -8.37 -2.29 -12.90
N SER A 121 -9.41 -2.23 -13.75
CA SER A 121 -10.81 -2.18 -13.28
C SER A 121 -11.10 -1.14 -12.18
N LYS A 122 -10.50 0.06 -12.28
CA LYS A 122 -10.63 1.15 -11.28
C LYS A 122 -10.09 0.77 -9.89
N GLU A 123 -9.05 -0.03 -9.86
CA GLU A 123 -8.39 -0.49 -8.64
C GLU A 123 -6.88 -0.37 -8.79
N ILE A 124 -6.23 0.24 -7.79
CA ILE A 124 -4.77 0.24 -7.67
C ILE A 124 -4.39 -0.72 -6.56
N ILE A 125 -3.42 -1.59 -6.86
CA ILE A 125 -2.81 -2.48 -5.86
C ILE A 125 -1.32 -2.17 -5.79
N ILE A 126 -0.81 -1.92 -4.59
CA ILE A 126 0.62 -1.85 -4.29
C ILE A 126 1.04 -3.19 -3.69
N PHE A 127 2.02 -3.83 -4.30
CA PHE A 127 2.68 -5.03 -3.79
C PHE A 127 4.04 -4.68 -3.24
N ALA A 128 4.43 -5.27 -2.11
CA ALA A 128 5.76 -5.14 -1.55
C ALA A 128 6.10 -6.30 -0.62
N THR A 129 7.39 -6.52 -0.42
CA THR A 129 7.95 -7.35 0.66
C THR A 129 8.71 -6.42 1.61
N ILE A 130 8.20 -6.30 2.84
CA ILE A 130 8.78 -5.49 3.91
C ILE A 130 9.68 -6.38 4.77
N GLY A 131 10.92 -5.95 4.94
CA GLY A 131 11.91 -6.59 5.80
C GLY A 131 12.05 -5.91 7.16
N THR A 132 13.10 -6.31 7.88
CA THR A 132 13.42 -5.77 9.21
C THR A 132 13.66 -4.26 9.18
N PHE A 133 13.27 -3.59 10.26
CA PHE A 133 13.67 -2.22 10.51
C PHE A 133 15.19 -2.14 10.64
N LYS A 134 15.82 -1.29 9.84
CA LYS A 134 17.20 -0.88 10.05
C LYS A 134 17.24 -0.10 11.34
N GLN A 135 17.69 -0.75 12.40
CA GLN A 135 18.16 -0.03 13.56
C GLN A 135 19.44 0.68 13.11
N GLU A 136 19.40 2.01 13.01
CA GLU A 136 20.62 2.80 12.94
C GLU A 136 21.37 2.54 14.25
N HIS A 137 22.27 1.57 14.23
CA HIS A 137 23.28 1.41 15.26
C HIS A 137 24.18 2.65 15.18
N TYR A 138 23.99 3.57 16.11
CA TYR A 138 25.07 4.45 16.53
C TYR A 138 26.19 3.54 17.06
N CYS A 139 27.30 3.48 16.32
CA CYS A 139 28.60 3.18 16.90
C CYS A 139 29.09 4.40 17.69
#